data_AF-A0A7Y6Z734-F1
#
_entry.id   AF-A0A7Y6Z734-F1
#
_cell.length_a   1.000
_cell.length_b   1.000
_cell.length_c   1.000
_cell.angle_alpha   90.00
_cell.angle_beta   90.00
_cell.angle_gamma   90.00
#
_symmetry.space_group_name_H-M   'P 1'
#
loop_
_entity.id
_entity.type
_entity.pdbx_description
1 polymer ?
#
loop_
_entity_poly.entity_id
_entity_poly.type
_entity_poly.pdbx_seq_one_letter_code
_entity_poly.pdbx_strand_id
1 'polypeptide(L)'
;ALETSASQEAVRFGVENEASATPLTTFRAEDGIFCREFSTSAPEGGSHGIACRKNSGWRIKAVVATAPARTSETDMFITASDSTADPISTMIMTMMEGDALSLSDEADAINGDWK
;
A
#
# COMPACT_ATOMS: atom_id res chain seq x y z
N ALA A 1 10.66 -1.62 0.03
CA ALA A 1 9.29 -1.38 0.48
C ALA A 1 8.49 -2.69 0.47
N LEU A 2 7.90 -3.11 -0.64
CA LEU A 2 6.94 -4.23 -0.65
C LEU A 2 7.54 -5.62 -0.35
N GLU A 3 8.83 -5.84 -0.58
CA GLU A 3 9.45 -7.15 -0.37
C GLU A 3 9.81 -7.45 1.09
N THR A 4 10.26 -6.43 1.83
CA THR A 4 10.97 -6.64 3.11
C THR A 4 10.47 -5.77 4.25
N SER A 5 9.73 -4.70 3.97
CA SER A 5 9.26 -3.79 5.01
C SER A 5 7.91 -4.25 5.54
N ALA A 6 7.73 -4.13 6.85
CA ALA A 6 6.43 -4.32 7.48
C ALA A 6 5.42 -3.27 6.99
N SER A 7 4.14 -3.58 7.12
CA SER A 7 3.08 -2.59 6.92
C SER A 7 3.28 -1.41 7.88
N GLN A 8 2.97 -0.21 7.38
CA GLN A 8 3.15 1.11 8.00
C GLN A 8 4.61 1.58 8.12
N GLU A 9 5.59 0.79 7.66
CA GLU A 9 6.98 1.22 7.59
C GLU A 9 7.27 1.96 6.26
N ALA A 10 7.52 3.26 6.35
CA ALA A 10 7.87 4.07 5.19
C ALA A 10 9.33 3.85 4.77
N VAL A 11 9.53 3.39 3.53
CA VAL A 11 10.86 3.30 2.91
C VAL A 11 11.08 4.53 2.07
N ARG A 12 12.14 5.28 2.37
CA ARG A 12 12.53 6.49 1.61
C ARG A 12 13.51 6.17 0.48
N PHE A 13 13.42 6.93 -0.60
CA PHE A 13 14.26 6.83 -1.79
C PHE A 13 14.28 8.17 -2.55
N GLY A 14 15.01 8.23 -3.66
CA GLY A 14 15.19 9.46 -4.46
C GLY A 14 16.40 10.29 -4.03
N VAL A 15 16.57 11.46 -4.63
CA VAL A 15 17.64 12.39 -4.25
C VAL A 15 17.26 12.98 -2.88
N GLU A 16 18.21 12.97 -1.95
CA GLU A 16 18.00 13.49 -0.59
C GLU A 16 16.83 12.87 0.21
N ASN A 17 16.34 11.67 -0.17
CA ASN A 17 15.20 10.98 0.45
C ASN A 17 13.86 11.73 0.33
N GLU A 18 13.67 12.46 -0.77
CA GLU A 18 12.45 13.24 -1.04
C GLU A 18 11.21 12.40 -1.36
N ALA A 19 11.39 11.13 -1.72
CA ALA A 19 10.29 10.21 -2.03
C ALA A 19 10.19 9.08 -1.01
N SER A 20 8.99 8.53 -0.83
CA SER A 20 8.73 7.39 0.05
C SER A 20 7.68 6.44 -0.51
N ALA A 21 7.76 5.18 -0.07
CA ALA A 21 6.75 4.16 -0.29
C ALA A 21 6.46 3.45 1.03
N THR A 22 5.19 3.36 1.37
CA THR A 22 4.71 2.77 2.62
C THR A 22 3.72 1.66 2.27
N PRO A 23 4.04 0.39 2.55
CA PRO A 23 3.03 -0.67 2.54
C PRO A 23 2.00 -0.36 3.63
N LEU A 24 0.71 -0.53 3.36
CA LEU A 24 -0.35 -0.18 4.32
C LEU A 24 -1.01 -1.41 4.92
N THR A 25 -1.33 -2.39 4.07
CA THR A 25 -1.98 -3.63 4.45
C THR A 25 -1.47 -4.77 3.58
N THR A 26 -1.37 -5.96 4.17
CA THR A 26 -1.09 -7.20 3.46
C THR A 26 -2.31 -8.12 3.59
N PHE A 27 -2.74 -8.73 2.50
CA PHE A 27 -3.86 -9.66 2.48
C PHE A 27 -3.60 -10.79 1.50
N ARG A 28 -4.32 -11.91 1.64
CA ARG A 28 -4.37 -12.97 0.62
C ARG A 28 -5.54 -12.71 -0.30
N ALA A 29 -5.31 -12.80 -1.60
CA ALA A 29 -6.39 -12.77 -2.58
C ALA A 29 -7.03 -14.16 -2.73
N GLU A 30 -8.21 -14.23 -3.36
CA GLU A 30 -8.95 -15.49 -3.61
C GLU A 30 -8.15 -16.57 -4.36
N ASP A 31 -7.12 -16.19 -5.12
CA ASP A 31 -6.21 -17.12 -5.80
C ASP A 31 -5.04 -17.59 -4.90
N GLY A 32 -5.07 -17.24 -3.62
CA GLY A 32 -4.10 -17.60 -2.60
C GLY A 32 -2.80 -16.79 -2.64
N ILE A 33 -2.66 -15.83 -3.56
CA ILE A 33 -1.44 -15.01 -3.65
C ILE A 33 -1.47 -13.86 -2.64
N PHE A 34 -0.30 -13.47 -2.16
CA PHE A 34 -0.17 -12.27 -1.33
C PHE A 34 -0.35 -11.01 -2.16
N CYS A 35 -1.19 -10.10 -1.70
CA CYS A 35 -1.35 -8.75 -2.22
C CYS A 35 -1.07 -7.74 -1.12
N ARG A 36 -0.46 -6.61 -1.49
CA ARG A 36 -0.15 -5.50 -0.59
C ARG A 36 -0.73 -4.21 -1.14
N GLU A 37 -1.45 -3.53 -0.26
CA GLU A 37 -1.80 -2.14 -0.42
C GLU A 37 -0.57 -1.27 -0.13
N PHE A 38 -0.38 -0.22 -0.90
CA PHE A 38 0.73 0.70 -0.71
C PHE A 38 0.36 2.12 -1.06
N SER A 39 1.00 3.07 -0.38
CA SER A 39 1.03 4.47 -0.77
C SER A 39 2.45 4.90 -1.11
N THR A 40 2.56 5.88 -2.00
CA THR A 40 3.81 6.56 -2.35
C THR A 40 3.62 8.05 -2.23
N SER A 41 4.69 8.75 -1.86
CA SER A 41 4.74 10.20 -1.75
C SER A 41 6.03 10.68 -2.41
N ALA A 42 5.92 11.69 -3.28
CA ALA A 42 7.04 12.38 -3.89
C ALA A 42 6.66 13.86 -4.08
N PRO A 43 7.63 14.77 -4.33
CA PRO A 43 7.35 16.21 -4.48
C PRO A 43 6.36 16.52 -5.60
N GLU A 44 6.39 15.73 -6.67
CA GLU A 44 5.54 15.87 -7.86
C GLU A 44 4.14 15.26 -7.71
N GLY A 45 3.90 14.50 -6.64
CA GLY A 45 2.63 13.82 -6.38
C GLY A 45 2.81 12.50 -5.65
N GLY A 46 1.69 11.91 -5.23
CA GLY A 46 1.67 10.59 -4.62
C GLY A 46 0.90 9.60 -5.48
N SER A 47 0.87 8.36 -5.01
CA SER A 47 0.00 7.34 -5.56
C SER A 47 -0.40 6.35 -4.49
N HIS A 48 -1.57 5.74 -4.65
CA HIS A 48 -2.07 4.68 -3.77
C HIS A 48 -2.54 3.52 -4.63
N GLY A 49 -2.28 2.28 -4.20
CA GLY A 49 -2.49 1.13 -5.07
C GLY A 49 -2.34 -0.22 -4.42
N ILE A 50 -2.54 -1.25 -5.24
CA ILE A 50 -2.43 -2.66 -4.89
C ILE A 50 -1.36 -3.29 -5.77
N ALA A 51 -0.43 -4.00 -5.16
CA ALA A 51 0.51 -4.87 -5.85
C ALA A 51 0.35 -6.31 -5.35
N CYS A 52 0.26 -7.27 -6.26
CA CYS A 52 0.19 -8.68 -5.92
C CYS A 52 1.47 -9.41 -6.30
N ARG A 53 1.85 -10.39 -5.48
CA ARG A 53 3.00 -11.25 -5.70
C ARG A 53 2.72 -12.15 -6.89
N LYS A 54 3.60 -12.11 -7.88
CA LYS A 54 3.54 -13.01 -9.05
C LYS A 54 4.94 -13.49 -9.38
N ASN A 55 5.14 -14.81 -9.35
CA ASN A 55 6.46 -15.43 -9.49
C ASN A 55 7.45 -14.83 -8.47
N SER A 56 8.57 -14.27 -8.94
CA SER A 56 9.63 -13.68 -8.13
C SER A 56 9.50 -12.16 -7.92
N GLY A 57 8.33 -11.56 -8.15
CA GLY A 57 8.19 -10.10 -8.06
C GLY A 57 6.78 -9.60 -7.79
N TRP A 58 6.70 -8.32 -7.43
CA TRP A 58 5.45 -7.59 -7.23
C TRP A 58 4.94 -7.02 -8.55
N ARG A 59 3.64 -7.18 -8.82
CA ARG A 59 2.96 -6.62 -9.99
C ARG A 59 1.84 -5.70 -9.54
N ILE A 60 1.90 -4.45 -9.95
CA ILE A 60 0.83 -3.48 -9.71
C ILE A 60 -0.43 -3.95 -10.43
N LYS A 61 -1.52 -4.09 -9.68
CA LYS A 61 -2.86 -4.46 -10.18
C LYS A 61 -3.71 -3.23 -10.43
N ALA A 62 -3.64 -2.27 -9.52
CA ALA A 62 -4.34 -1.00 -9.60
C ALA A 62 -3.50 0.09 -8.91
N VAL A 63 -3.61 1.30 -9.43
CA VAL A 63 -2.97 2.49 -8.86
C VAL A 63 -3.83 3.71 -9.19
N VAL A 64 -4.00 4.58 -8.21
CA VAL A 64 -4.60 5.89 -8.37
C VAL A 64 -3.57 6.95 -7.98
N ALA A 65 -3.45 7.99 -8.81
CA ALA A 65 -2.61 9.13 -8.49
C ALA A 65 -3.28 9.95 -7.39
N THR A 66 -2.52 10.34 -6.37
CA THR A 66 -2.96 11.30 -5.37
C THR A 66 -2.30 12.64 -5.67
N ALA A 67 -3.10 13.70 -5.67
CA ALA A 67 -2.56 15.04 -5.86
C ALA A 67 -1.49 15.33 -4.78
N PRO A 68 -0.41 16.06 -5.11
CA PRO A 68 0.56 16.47 -4.11
C PRO A 68 -0.16 17.16 -2.97
N ALA A 69 0.19 16.82 -1.73
CA ALA A 69 -0.33 17.48 -0.55
C ALA A 69 0.05 18.96 -0.66
N ARG A 70 -0.90 19.81 -1.08
CA ARG A 70 -0.67 21.26 -1.07
C ARG A 70 -0.54 21.64 0.39
N THR A 71 0.64 22.10 0.80
CA THR A 71 0.86 22.83 2.04
C THR A 71 0.09 24.14 1.93
N SER A 72 -1.21 24.13 2.23
CA SER A 72 -2.00 25.33 2.45
C SER A 72 -2.65 25.17 3.80
N GLU A 73 -2.23 26.05 4.71
CA GLU A 73 -2.71 26.21 6.09
C GLU A 73 -4.23 26.38 6.16
N THR A 74 -4.97 25.28 6.10
CA THR A 74 -6.33 25.24 6.61
C THR A 74 -6.51 23.85 7.18
N ASP A 75 -6.75 23.79 8.49
CA ASP A 75 -7.14 22.64 9.32
C ASP A 75 -8.32 21.86 8.71
N MET A 76 -8.12 21.24 7.55
CA MET A 76 -9.05 20.29 6.97
C MET A 76 -8.62 18.93 7.48
N PHE A 77 -9.14 18.57 8.64
CA PHE A 77 -9.14 17.18 9.10
C PHE A 77 -9.93 16.37 8.07
N ILE A 78 -9.22 15.73 7.14
CA ILE A 78 -9.85 14.74 6.26
C ILE A 78 -10.10 13.52 7.13
N THR A 79 -11.37 13.25 7.44
CA THR A 79 -11.74 12.01 8.12
C THR A 79 -11.49 10.85 7.18
N ALA A 80 -11.04 9.70 7.70
CA ALA A 80 -10.79 8.49 6.91
C ALA A 80 -12.01 8.01 6.10
N SER A 81 -13.20 8.57 6.38
CA SER A 81 -14.48 8.25 5.75
C SER A 81 -14.96 9.25 4.69
N ASP A 82 -14.33 10.44 4.56
CA ASP A 82 -14.79 11.51 3.66
C ASP A 82 -14.14 11.47 2.26
N SER A 83 -13.23 10.53 2.03
CA SER A 83 -12.94 10.08 0.68
C SER A 83 -14.12 9.22 0.22
N THR A 84 -14.96 9.76 -0.67
CA THR A 84 -15.79 8.96 -1.60
C THR A 84 -15.08 7.63 -1.89
N ALA A 85 -15.66 6.52 -1.38
CA ALA A 85 -15.10 5.17 -1.35
C ALA A 85 -13.82 5.03 -2.17
N ASP A 86 -12.67 5.05 -1.49
CA ASP A 86 -11.38 4.88 -2.15
C ASP A 86 -11.46 3.66 -3.08
N PRO A 87 -11.30 3.84 -4.41
CA PRO A 87 -11.44 2.75 -5.36
C PRO A 87 -10.46 1.61 -5.07
N ILE A 88 -9.33 1.91 -4.41
CA ILE A 88 -8.39 0.90 -3.94
C ILE A 88 -8.99 0.10 -2.79
N SER A 89 -9.55 0.74 -1.77
CA SER A 89 -10.21 0.05 -0.64
C SER A 89 -11.35 -0.87 -1.12
N THR A 90 -12.17 -0.40 -2.06
CA THR A 90 -13.25 -1.21 -2.66
C THR A 90 -12.70 -2.43 -3.40
N MET A 91 -11.60 -2.26 -4.12
CA MET A 91 -10.95 -3.35 -4.85
C MET A 91 -10.29 -4.36 -3.90
N ILE A 92 -9.69 -3.91 -2.78
CA ILE A 92 -9.16 -4.80 -1.74
C ILE A 92 -10.27 -5.66 -1.16
N MET A 93 -11.40 -5.05 -0.76
CA MET A 93 -12.55 -5.78 -0.21
C MET A 93 -13.12 -6.81 -1.19
N THR A 94 -13.00 -6.57 -2.50
CA THR A 94 -13.45 -7.52 -3.53
C THR A 94 -12.45 -8.64 -3.76
N MET A 95 -11.15 -8.38 -3.59
CA MET A 95 -10.08 -9.34 -3.87
C MET A 95 -9.73 -10.21 -2.66
N MET A 96 -9.91 -9.70 -1.44
CA MET A 96 -9.43 -10.36 -0.23
C MET A 96 -10.22 -11.62 0.10
N GLU A 97 -9.50 -12.69 0.39
CA GLU A 97 -10.07 -13.89 1.00
C GLU A 97 -9.89 -13.79 2.52
N GLY A 98 -11.00 -13.61 3.24
CA GLY A 98 -10.97 -13.46 4.69
C GLY A 98 -10.43 -12.10 5.12
N ASP A 99 -9.74 -12.05 6.27
CA ASP A 99 -9.22 -10.82 6.86
C ASP A 99 -7.82 -10.47 6.33
N ALA A 100 -7.43 -9.20 6.49
CA ALA A 100 -6.05 -8.78 6.30
C ALA A 100 -5.12 -9.53 7.28
N LEU A 101 -3.86 -9.72 6.86
CA LEU A 101 -2.85 -10.38 7.70
C LEU A 101 -2.60 -9.56 8.96
N SER A 102 -2.43 -10.26 10.08
CA SER A 102 -1.88 -9.63 11.28
C SER A 102 -0.40 -9.25 11.03
N LEU A 103 0.14 -8.34 11.85
CA LEU A 103 1.56 -7.98 11.76
C LEU A 103 2.49 -9.18 11.97
N SER A 104 2.08 -10.15 12.79
CA SER A 104 2.85 -11.39 13.01
C SER A 104 2.82 -12.28 11.77
N ASP A 105 1.65 -12.50 11.18
CA ASP A 105 1.51 -13.31 9.96
C ASP A 105 2.22 -12.67 8.76
N GLU A 106 2.22 -11.33 8.69
CA GLU A 106 2.98 -10.58 7.70
C GLU A 106 4.48 -10.77 7.88
N ALA A 107 4.99 -10.68 9.11
CA ALA A 107 6.41 -10.89 9.39
C ALA A 107 6.85 -12.31 9.00
N ASP A 108 6.01 -13.32 9.29
CA ASP A 108 6.26 -14.70 8.87
C ASP A 108 6.24 -14.83 7.34
N ALA A 109 5.31 -14.16 6.65
CA ALA A 109 5.28 -14.13 5.18
C ALA A 109 6.53 -13.47 4.58
N ILE A 110 7.01 -12.37 5.17
CA ILE A 110 8.26 -11.69 4.75
C ILE A 110 9.45 -12.63 4.95
N ASN A 111 9.59 -13.23 6.13
CA ASN A 111 10.69 -14.15 6.45
C ASN A 111 10.65 -15.44 5.64
N GLY A 112 9.46 -15.84 5.18
CA GLY A 112 9.23 -17.01 4.32
C GLY A 112 9.36 -16.75 2.82
N ASP A 113 9.84 -15.57 2.39
CA ASP A 113 9.89 -15.14 0.98
C ASP A 113 8.52 -15.15 0.27
N TRP A 114 7.44 -14.88 0.99
CA TRP A 114 6.08 -14.80 0.46
C TRP A 114 5.57 -16.14 -0.13
N LYS A 115 5.91 -17.25 0.53
CA LYS A 115 5.50 -18.62 0.16
C LYS A 115 4.31 -19.12 0.96
#